data_AF-A0AAE1XXM4-F1
#
_entry.id   AF-A0AAE1XXM4-F1
#
_cell.length_a   1.000
_cell.length_b   1.000
_cell.length_c   1.000
_cell.angle_alpha   90.00
_cell.angle_beta   90.00
_cell.angle_gamma   90.00
#
_symmetry.space_group_name_H-M   'P 1'
#
loop_
_entity.id
_entity.type
_entity.pdbx_description
1 polymer ?
#
loop_
_entity_poly.entity_id
_entity_poly.type
_entity_poly.pdbx_seq_one_letter_code
_entity_poly.pdbx_strand_id
1 'polypeptide(L)'
;MGKIPKELTRLTFLSFLNLSNNQLVGPIPSGPQFQTSSPDSFKGNTGLCGFPLNISCSNTGENDNVPPPNPHRKEEAIEWEYVSVALGYVVGLGSILWLLLVFRKFRHKFNDQTEQVFEKIFKPKDRKKEQRGRVNRRRYC
;
A
#
# COMPACT_ATOMS: atom_id res chain seq x y z
N MET A 1 6.88 18.46 -23.40
CA MET A 1 5.75 18.24 -24.32
C MET A 1 6.28 17.98 -25.72
N GLY A 2 5.91 16.88 -26.35
CA GLY A 2 6.39 16.50 -27.69
C GLY A 2 5.25 16.04 -28.61
N LYS A 3 5.38 16.24 -29.92
CA LYS A 3 4.41 15.71 -30.89
C LYS A 3 4.87 14.34 -31.41
N ILE A 4 3.93 13.47 -31.75
CA ILE A 4 4.25 12.23 -32.45
C ILE A 4 4.73 12.59 -33.87
N PRO A 5 5.97 12.21 -34.26
CA PRO A 5 6.47 12.51 -35.59
C PRO A 5 5.68 11.74 -36.64
N LYS A 6 5.24 12.44 -37.70
CA LYS A 6 4.48 11.82 -38.80
C LYS A 6 5.27 10.74 -39.54
N GLU A 7 6.59 10.83 -39.57
CA GLU A 7 7.44 9.81 -40.23
C GLU A 7 7.27 8.41 -39.64
N LEU A 8 6.81 8.30 -38.37
CA LEU A 8 6.54 7.02 -37.74
C LEU A 8 5.42 6.23 -38.44
N THR A 9 4.53 6.90 -39.20
CA THR A 9 3.48 6.23 -39.98
C THR A 9 4.03 5.44 -41.17
N ARG A 10 5.26 5.75 -41.61
CA ARG A 10 5.91 5.07 -42.75
C ARG A 10 6.54 3.74 -42.38
N LEU A 11 6.63 3.43 -41.08
CA LEU A 11 7.19 2.19 -40.58
C LEU A 11 6.15 1.06 -40.71
N THR A 12 6.29 0.26 -41.75
CA THR A 12 5.38 -0.85 -42.05
C THR A 12 5.65 -2.12 -41.24
N PHE A 13 6.85 -2.24 -40.63
CA PHE A 13 7.28 -3.43 -39.88
C PHE A 13 6.91 -3.40 -38.39
N LEU A 14 6.34 -2.30 -37.89
CA LEU A 14 6.07 -2.10 -36.46
C LEU A 14 4.91 -2.98 -35.97
N SER A 15 5.19 -4.16 -35.43
CA SER A 15 4.13 -5.07 -34.94
C SER A 15 3.47 -4.60 -33.63
N PHE A 16 4.14 -3.77 -32.84
CA PHE A 16 3.65 -3.32 -31.54
C PHE A 16 4.12 -1.89 -31.27
N LEU A 17 3.20 -1.03 -30.84
CA LEU A 17 3.46 0.37 -30.52
C LEU A 17 2.83 0.69 -29.16
N ASN A 18 3.64 1.13 -28.21
CA ASN A 18 3.19 1.63 -26.91
C ASN A 18 3.84 2.98 -26.63
N LEU A 19 3.03 4.03 -26.59
CA LEU A 19 3.39 5.41 -26.30
C LEU A 19 2.76 5.91 -24.99
N SER A 20 2.26 5.00 -24.16
CA SER A 20 1.55 5.33 -22.92
C SER A 20 2.45 6.07 -21.92
N ASN A 21 1.83 6.84 -21.03
CA ASN A 21 2.47 7.55 -19.91
C ASN A 21 3.63 8.46 -20.33
N ASN A 22 3.46 9.16 -21.44
CA ASN A 22 4.39 10.20 -21.88
C ASN A 22 3.72 11.59 -21.80
N GLN A 23 4.48 12.61 -22.15
CA GLN A 23 3.99 14.00 -22.24
C GLN A 23 3.76 14.39 -23.71
N LEU A 24 3.09 13.52 -24.46
CA LEU A 24 2.78 13.75 -25.88
C LEU A 24 1.54 14.64 -26.05
N VAL A 25 1.57 15.47 -27.09
CA VAL A 25 0.51 16.43 -27.40
C VAL A 25 0.17 16.47 -28.89
N GLY A 26 -1.07 16.85 -29.21
CA GLY A 26 -1.56 17.02 -30.57
C GLY A 26 -2.25 15.79 -31.16
N PRO A 27 -2.56 15.81 -32.47
CA PRO A 27 -3.29 14.74 -33.13
C PRO A 27 -2.44 13.48 -33.27
N ILE A 28 -3.04 12.32 -33.01
CA ILE A 28 -2.46 11.02 -33.34
C ILE A 28 -2.39 10.89 -34.87
N PRO A 29 -1.20 10.65 -35.46
CA PRO A 29 -1.07 10.49 -36.90
C PRO A 29 -1.89 9.31 -37.42
N SER A 30 -2.57 9.50 -38.56
CA SER A 30 -3.25 8.41 -39.26
C SER A 30 -2.23 7.55 -40.00
N GLY A 31 -1.84 6.43 -39.39
CA GLY A 31 -1.03 5.40 -40.03
C GLY A 31 -1.53 4.00 -39.64
N PRO A 32 -1.17 2.95 -40.41
CA PRO A 32 -1.68 1.60 -40.17
C PRO A 32 -1.45 1.14 -38.74
N GLN A 33 -0.23 1.35 -38.22
CA GLN A 33 0.15 0.93 -36.87
C GLN A 33 -0.54 1.71 -35.77
N PHE A 34 -0.87 2.98 -36.02
CA PHE A 34 -1.59 3.80 -35.05
C PHE A 34 -3.08 3.44 -34.98
N GLN A 35 -3.66 3.02 -36.11
CA GLN A 35 -5.06 2.61 -36.19
C GLN A 35 -5.29 1.19 -35.67
N THR A 36 -4.29 0.30 -35.77
CA THR A 36 -4.37 -1.07 -35.25
C THR A 36 -3.97 -1.18 -33.78
N SER A 37 -3.27 -0.18 -33.23
CA SER A 37 -2.84 -0.17 -31.83
C SER A 37 -4.01 0.04 -30.87
N SER A 38 -3.95 -0.61 -29.70
CA SER A 38 -4.94 -0.42 -28.63
C SER A 38 -4.98 1.05 -28.18
N PRO A 39 -6.15 1.61 -27.81
CA PRO A 39 -6.25 2.89 -27.12
C PRO A 39 -5.34 3.00 -25.90
N ASP A 40 -5.08 1.87 -25.21
CA ASP A 40 -4.19 1.81 -24.04
C ASP A 40 -2.76 2.25 -24.36
N SER A 41 -2.30 1.98 -25.59
CA SER A 41 -0.98 2.40 -26.06
C SER A 41 -0.80 3.92 -26.10
N PHE A 42 -1.87 4.70 -25.94
CA PHE A 42 -1.82 6.17 -25.91
C PHE A 42 -2.26 6.76 -24.56
N LYS A 43 -2.66 5.91 -23.60
CA LYS A 43 -3.14 6.29 -22.27
C LYS A 43 -2.06 7.06 -21.49
N GLY A 44 -2.46 7.99 -20.62
CA GLY A 44 -1.54 8.79 -19.82
C GLY A 44 -0.91 9.99 -20.54
N ASN A 45 -1.26 10.24 -21.80
CA ASN A 45 -0.88 11.45 -22.55
C ASN A 45 -2.09 12.40 -22.65
N THR A 46 -2.20 13.38 -21.75
CA THR A 46 -3.39 14.24 -21.62
C THR A 46 -3.62 15.20 -22.79
N GLY A 47 -2.58 15.50 -23.58
CA GLY A 47 -2.67 16.40 -24.72
C GLY A 47 -2.89 15.72 -26.07
N LEU A 48 -3.03 14.39 -26.12
CA LEU A 48 -3.32 13.67 -27.36
C LEU A 48 -4.81 13.71 -27.71
N CYS A 49 -5.09 13.81 -29.00
CA CYS A 49 -6.45 13.74 -29.54
C CYS A 49 -6.48 12.91 -30.83
N GLY A 50 -7.67 12.45 -31.23
CA GLY A 50 -7.91 11.64 -32.42
C GLY A 50 -8.14 10.15 -32.11
N PHE A 51 -8.37 9.37 -33.17
CA PHE A 51 -8.45 7.90 -33.08
C PHE A 51 -7.06 7.31 -32.76
N PRO A 52 -6.93 6.30 -31.87
CA PRO A 52 -7.98 5.48 -31.25
C PRO A 52 -8.56 5.99 -29.91
N LEU A 53 -8.11 7.13 -29.38
CA LEU A 53 -8.58 7.65 -28.08
C LEU A 53 -10.01 8.23 -28.11
N ASN A 54 -10.63 8.36 -29.28
CA ASN A 54 -11.97 8.95 -29.50
C ASN A 54 -12.15 10.34 -28.86
N ILE A 55 -11.06 11.11 -28.74
CA ILE A 55 -11.04 12.50 -28.32
C ILE A 55 -11.04 13.36 -29.58
N SER A 56 -11.94 14.32 -29.74
CA SER A 56 -11.96 15.17 -30.92
C SER A 56 -10.78 16.16 -30.89
N CYS A 57 -10.01 16.22 -31.97
CA CYS A 57 -9.06 17.30 -32.19
C CYS A 57 -9.84 18.51 -32.68
N SER A 58 -10.22 19.42 -31.79
CA SER A 58 -10.80 20.69 -32.23
C SER A 58 -9.71 21.51 -32.91
N ASN A 59 -9.96 21.96 -34.14
CA ASN A 59 -9.10 22.95 -34.78
C ASN A 59 -9.31 24.26 -34.01
N THR A 60 -8.38 24.62 -33.13
CA THR A 60 -8.38 25.93 -32.48
C THR A 60 -8.09 27.01 -33.53
N GLY A 61 -9.12 27.41 -34.29
CA GLY A 61 -9.43 28.81 -34.46
C GLY A 61 -10.49 29.13 -33.41
N GLU A 62 -10.08 29.93 -32.42
CA GLU A 62 -10.93 30.82 -31.63
C GLU A 62 -12.45 30.53 -31.63
N ASN A 63 -12.96 29.97 -30.54
CA ASN A 63 -14.14 30.46 -29.81
C ASN A 63 -14.50 29.48 -28.69
N ASP A 64 -14.70 30.06 -27.51
CA ASP A 64 -15.19 29.43 -26.30
C ASP A 64 -16.53 28.69 -26.52
N ASN A 65 -16.82 27.78 -25.57
CA ASN A 65 -18.11 27.10 -25.32
C ASN A 65 -18.33 25.71 -25.93
N VAL A 66 -17.43 24.76 -25.67
CA VAL A 66 -17.81 23.34 -25.61
C VAL A 66 -17.81 22.92 -24.13
N PRO A 67 -18.92 22.40 -23.57
CA PRO A 67 -18.92 21.93 -22.20
C PRO A 67 -17.86 20.82 -22.07
N PRO A 68 -17.07 20.81 -20.98
CA PRO A 68 -15.99 19.86 -20.82
C PRO A 68 -16.54 18.44 -20.97
N PRO A 69 -15.91 17.56 -21.79
CA PRO A 69 -16.26 16.15 -21.79
C PRO A 69 -16.11 15.66 -20.35
N ASN A 70 -17.21 15.10 -19.85
CA ASN A 70 -17.39 14.69 -18.48
C ASN A 70 -16.14 13.93 -17.97
N PRO A 71 -15.38 14.45 -16.99
CA PRO A 71 -14.20 13.78 -16.45
C PRO A 71 -14.55 12.55 -15.60
N HIS A 72 -15.81 12.13 -15.63
CA HIS A 72 -16.37 11.09 -14.78
C HIS A 72 -16.55 9.73 -15.47
N ARG A 73 -15.76 9.41 -16.50
CA ARG A 73 -15.40 8.00 -16.71
C ARG A 73 -14.13 7.71 -15.92
N LYS A 74 -14.29 7.68 -14.60
CA LYS A 74 -13.32 7.07 -13.69
C LYS A 74 -13.30 5.59 -14.04
N GLU A 75 -12.44 5.18 -14.95
CA GLU A 75 -11.91 3.83 -14.86
C GLU A 75 -11.35 3.73 -13.45
N GLU A 76 -11.85 2.78 -12.68
CA GLU A 76 -11.45 2.50 -11.31
C GLU A 76 -9.98 2.03 -11.32
N ALA A 77 -9.07 2.96 -11.57
CA ALA A 77 -7.65 2.77 -11.41
C ALA A 77 -7.44 2.68 -9.90
N ILE A 78 -7.26 1.45 -9.42
CA ILE A 78 -6.86 1.16 -8.05
C ILE A 78 -5.57 1.96 -7.81
N GLU A 79 -5.64 2.96 -6.94
CA GLU A 79 -4.48 3.73 -6.49
C GLU A 79 -3.59 2.81 -5.67
N TRP A 80 -2.63 2.16 -6.34
CA TRP A 80 -1.69 1.21 -5.73
C TRP A 80 -0.92 1.81 -4.54
N GLU A 81 -0.74 3.12 -4.52
CA GLU A 81 -0.17 3.86 -3.39
C GLU A 81 -1.01 3.68 -2.12
N TYR A 82 -2.32 3.93 -2.19
CA TYR A 82 -3.22 3.79 -1.05
C TYR A 82 -3.30 2.34 -0.56
N VAL A 83 -3.36 1.39 -1.50
CA VAL A 83 -3.40 -0.05 -1.18
C VAL A 83 -2.13 -0.47 -0.43
N SER A 84 -0.96 -0.01 -0.87
CA SER A 84 0.32 -0.35 -0.22
C SER A 84 0.41 0.21 1.20
N VAL A 85 -0.05 1.45 1.42
CA VAL A 85 -0.08 2.11 2.73
C VAL A 85 -1.04 1.37 3.67
N ALA A 86 -2.24 1.03 3.19
CA ALA A 86 -3.23 0.31 3.97
C ALA A 86 -2.72 -1.09 4.39
N LEU A 87 -2.14 -1.85 3.47
CA LEU A 87 -1.56 -3.17 3.77
C LEU A 87 -0.38 -3.07 4.74
N GLY A 88 0.51 -2.09 4.52
CA GLY A 88 1.66 -1.85 5.40
C GLY A 88 1.24 -1.52 6.83
N TYR A 89 0.18 -0.73 7.01
CA TYR A 89 -0.35 -0.40 8.33
C TYR A 89 -0.92 -1.63 9.05
N VAL A 90 -1.74 -2.43 8.36
CA VAL A 90 -2.36 -3.64 8.94
C VAL A 90 -1.30 -4.66 9.35
N VAL A 91 -0.33 -4.93 8.47
CA VAL A 91 0.74 -5.91 8.75
C VAL A 91 1.71 -5.36 9.81
N GLY A 92 2.12 -4.10 9.67
CA GLY A 92 3.06 -3.44 10.58
C GLY A 92 2.52 -3.36 12.01
N LEU A 93 1.40 -2.66 12.21
CA LEU A 93 0.82 -2.55 13.56
C LEU A 93 0.26 -3.88 14.07
N GLY A 94 -0.34 -4.68 13.19
CA GLY A 94 -0.84 -6.01 13.56
C GLY A 94 0.27 -6.91 14.10
N SER A 95 1.42 -6.96 13.43
CA SER A 95 2.57 -7.75 13.88
C SER A 95 3.16 -7.23 15.20
N ILE A 96 3.27 -5.90 15.38
CA ILE A 96 3.77 -5.30 16.62
C ILE A 96 2.81 -5.59 17.78
N LEU A 97 1.50 -5.37 17.61
CA LEU A 97 0.50 -5.66 18.64
C LEU A 97 0.46 -7.15 18.97
N TRP A 98 0.52 -8.02 17.97
CA TRP A 98 0.54 -9.46 18.17
C TRP A 98 1.78 -9.91 18.94
N LEU A 99 2.97 -9.45 18.54
CA LEU A 99 4.22 -9.72 19.28
C LEU A 99 4.13 -9.19 20.72
N LEU A 100 3.67 -7.95 20.93
CA LEU A 100 3.49 -7.40 22.27
C LEU A 100 2.51 -8.21 23.12
N LEU A 101 1.40 -8.67 22.56
CA LEU A 101 0.43 -9.52 23.28
C LEU A 101 1.00 -10.89 23.61
N VAL A 102 1.72 -11.52 22.67
CA VAL A 102 2.41 -12.79 22.91
C VAL A 102 3.48 -12.62 23.99
N PHE A 103 4.33 -11.60 23.89
CA PHE A 103 5.33 -11.28 24.90
C PHE A 103 4.71 -10.93 26.25
N ARG A 104 3.60 -10.17 26.27
CA ARG A 104 2.91 -9.79 27.52
C ARG A 104 2.25 -11.00 28.16
N LYS A 105 1.61 -11.87 27.39
CA LYS A 105 1.04 -13.14 27.86
C LYS A 105 2.13 -14.08 28.38
N PHE A 106 3.25 -14.16 27.68
CA PHE A 106 4.40 -14.95 28.10
C PHE A 106 5.00 -14.39 29.40
N ARG A 107 5.24 -13.07 29.49
CA ARG A 107 5.73 -12.42 30.71
C ARG A 107 4.77 -12.60 31.88
N HIS A 108 3.47 -12.42 31.67
CA HIS A 108 2.47 -12.63 32.72
C HIS A 108 2.53 -14.07 33.24
N LYS A 109 2.52 -15.05 32.34
CA LYS A 109 2.61 -16.46 32.73
C LYS A 109 3.93 -16.78 33.43
N PHE A 110 5.04 -16.20 32.97
CA PHE A 110 6.35 -16.37 33.61
C PHE A 110 6.39 -15.75 35.02
N ASN A 111 5.80 -14.56 35.19
CA ASN A 111 5.73 -13.89 36.48
C ASN A 111 4.87 -14.68 37.47
N ASP A 112 3.69 -15.16 37.03
CA ASP A 112 2.80 -16.00 37.85
C ASP A 112 3.48 -17.30 38.31
N GLN A 113 4.23 -17.96 37.42
CA GLN A 113 4.99 -19.16 37.77
C GLN A 113 6.09 -18.86 38.79
N THR A 114 6.77 -17.72 38.63
CA THR A 114 7.83 -17.30 39.55
C THR A 114 7.27 -17.03 40.94
N GLU A 115 6.12 -16.36 41.06
CA GLU A 115 5.45 -16.14 42.34
C GLU A 115 5.06 -17.44 43.02
N GLN A 116 4.48 -18.40 42.29
CA GLN A 116 4.12 -19.71 42.85
C GLN A 116 5.31 -20.51 43.37
N VAL A 117 6.45 -20.46 42.66
CA VAL A 117 7.69 -21.13 43.09
C VAL A 117 8.30 -20.41 44.29
N PHE A 118 8.35 -19.08 44.28
CA PHE A 118 8.86 -18.27 45.37
C PHE A 118 8.08 -18.53 46.67
N GLU A 119 6.75 -18.53 46.58
CA GLU A 119 5.82 -18.84 47.66
C GLU A 119 6.07 -20.22 48.26
N LYS A 120 6.21 -21.26 47.43
CA LYS A 120 6.48 -22.63 47.90
C LYS A 120 7.86 -22.80 48.54
N ILE A 121 8.87 -22.05 48.13
CA ILE A 121 10.24 -22.22 48.62
C ILE A 121 10.49 -21.36 49.88
N PHE A 122 10.06 -20.10 49.88
CA PHE A 122 10.38 -19.14 50.93
C PHE A 122 9.41 -19.21 52.12
N LYS A 123 8.07 -19.30 51.91
CA LYS A 123 7.11 -19.32 53.03
C LYS A 123 7.30 -20.47 54.04
N PRO A 124 7.62 -21.72 53.65
CA PRO A 124 7.83 -22.78 54.64
C PRO A 124 9.07 -22.53 55.49
N LYS A 125 10.08 -21.88 54.92
CA LYS A 125 11.33 -21.54 55.60
C LYS A 125 11.10 -20.47 56.65
N ASP A 126 10.31 -19.45 56.32
CA ASP A 126 9.90 -18.40 57.27
C ASP A 126 9.00 -18.96 58.39
N ARG A 127 8.01 -19.80 58.06
CA ARG A 127 7.17 -20.47 59.07
C ARG A 127 7.99 -21.32 60.04
N LYS A 128 8.98 -22.08 59.54
CA LYS A 128 9.86 -22.89 60.39
C LYS A 128 10.76 -22.01 61.28
N LYS A 129 11.24 -20.88 60.76
CA LYS A 129 12.05 -19.92 61.53
C LYS A 129 11.25 -19.26 62.65
N GLU A 130 10.01 -18.86 62.35
CA GLU A 130 9.08 -18.27 63.32
C GLU A 130 8.68 -19.27 64.42
N GLN A 131 8.37 -20.53 64.05
CA GLN A 131 8.10 -21.59 65.03
C GLN A 131 9.31 -21.89 65.91
N ARG A 132 10.52 -22.00 65.34
CA ARG A 132 11.76 -22.16 66.14
C ARG A 132 11.96 -20.98 67.10
N GLY A 133 11.72 -19.74 66.65
CA GLY A 133 11.81 -18.55 67.51
C GLY A 133 10.83 -18.59 68.69
N ARG A 134 9.57 -18.99 68.45
CA ARG A 134 8.56 -19.14 69.52
C ARG A 134 8.90 -20.25 70.51
N VAL A 135 9.37 -21.40 70.04
CA VAL A 135 9.77 -22.53 70.91
C VAL A 135 10.98 -22.16 71.76
N ASN A 136 11.97 -21.47 71.17
CA ASN A 136 13.15 -21.05 71.93
C ASN A 136 12.76 -20.03 73.01
N ARG A 137 11.91 -19.05 72.71
CA ARG A 137 11.47 -18.04 73.69
C ARG A 137 10.71 -18.64 74.88
N ARG A 138 9.95 -19.73 74.69
CA ARG A 138 9.27 -20.45 75.79
C ARG A 138 10.20 -21.29 76.68
N ARG A 139 11.43 -21.59 76.23
CA ARG A 139 12.41 -22.36 77.01
C ARG A 139 13.23 -21.51 78.00
N TYR A 140 13.17 -20.19 77.88
CA TYR A 140 13.90 -19.25 78.74
C TYR A 140 12.96 -18.40 79.61
N CYS A 141 11.71 -18.83 79.76
CA CYS A 141 10.73 -18.29 80.71
C CYS A 141 10.44 -19.32 81.79
#